data_AF-A0A2K6M242-F1
#
_entry.id   AF-A0A2K6M242-F1
#
_cell.length_a   1.000
_cell.length_b   1.000
_cell.length_c   1.000
_cell.angle_alpha   90.00
_cell.angle_beta   90.00
_cell.angle_gamma   90.00
#
_symmetry.space_group_name_H-M   'P 1'
#
loop_
_entity.id
_entity.type
_entity.pdbx_description
1 polymer ?
#
loop_
_entity_poly.entity_id
_entity_poly.type
_entity_poly.pdbx_seq_one_letter_code
_entity_poly.pdbx_strand_id
1 'polypeptide(L)'
;MHLSNRGAARSEIQVLEHLNTTDPNSTFRCVQMLEWFEHHGHICIVFELLGLSTYDFIKENGFLPFRLDHIRKMAYQICKSVNCNFIHSTKYIKMYILTYAFLTIIYDFQKRDERTLINPDIKVVDFGSATYDDEHHSTLVSTRHYRAPEVILALGWSQPCDVWSIGCILIEYYLGFTVFPTHDSKEHLAMMERILGPLPKHMIQKTRKRKYFHHDRLDWDEHSSAGRYVSRRCKPLKEFMLSQDVEHECLFDLIQKMLEYDPAKRITLKEALKHPFFDLLKKTL
;
A
#
# COMPACT_ATOMS: atom_id res chain seq x y z
N MET A 1 26.29 -7.53 -8.25
CA MET A 1 25.28 -6.56 -7.76
C MET A 1 24.91 -5.48 -8.78
N HIS A 2 25.81 -4.98 -9.65
CA HIS A 2 25.50 -3.88 -10.58
C HIS A 2 24.53 -4.19 -11.74
N LEU A 3 24.40 -5.44 -12.19
CA LEU A 3 23.51 -5.82 -13.30
C LEU A 3 22.01 -5.82 -12.92
N SER A 4 21.70 -6.01 -11.63
CA SER A 4 20.31 -6.09 -11.12
C SER A 4 19.58 -4.75 -11.20
N ASN A 5 20.27 -3.64 -10.93
CA ASN A 5 19.63 -2.32 -10.87
C ASN A 5 19.44 -1.70 -12.26
N ARG A 6 20.29 -2.04 -13.24
CA ARG A 6 20.14 -1.56 -14.63
C ARG A 6 18.94 -2.19 -15.34
N GLY A 7 18.61 -3.44 -15.03
CA GLY A 7 17.43 -4.11 -15.58
C GLY A 7 16.13 -3.47 -15.09
N ALA A 8 16.04 -3.19 -13.78
CA ALA A 8 14.89 -2.51 -13.19
C ALA A 8 14.69 -1.09 -13.75
N ALA A 9 15.77 -0.30 -13.87
CA ALA A 9 15.69 1.05 -14.42
C ALA A 9 15.23 1.09 -15.89
N ARG A 10 15.65 0.12 -16.72
CA ARG A 10 15.17 0.03 -18.11
C ARG A 10 13.71 -0.39 -18.21
N SER A 11 13.29 -1.32 -17.36
CA SER A 11 11.87 -1.70 -17.24
C SER A 11 11.02 -0.50 -16.82
N GLU A 12 11.52 0.30 -15.88
CA GLU A 12 10.84 1.52 -15.42
C GLU A 12 10.62 2.52 -16.56
N ILE A 13 11.66 2.79 -17.35
CA ILE A 13 11.60 3.72 -18.49
C ILE A 13 10.52 3.27 -19.49
N GLN A 14 10.48 1.98 -19.84
CA GLN A 14 9.48 1.46 -20.80
C GLN A 14 8.05 1.63 -20.29
N VAL A 15 7.82 1.37 -19.01
CA VAL A 15 6.50 1.53 -18.38
C VAL A 15 6.12 3.01 -18.33
N LEU A 16 7.04 3.89 -17.94
CA LEU A 16 6.82 5.33 -17.88
C LEU A 16 6.54 5.95 -19.25
N GLU A 17 7.27 5.54 -20.30
CA GLU A 17 7.01 5.98 -21.68
C GLU A 17 5.60 5.58 -22.13
N HIS A 18 5.19 4.35 -21.83
CA HIS A 18 3.84 3.86 -22.13
C HIS A 18 2.76 4.65 -21.38
N LEU A 19 2.94 4.86 -20.07
CA LEU A 19 2.00 5.62 -19.24
C LEU A 19 1.89 7.08 -19.68
N ASN A 20 3.01 7.75 -19.96
CA ASN A 20 3.04 9.13 -20.43
C ASN A 20 2.39 9.31 -21.81
N THR A 21 2.61 8.36 -22.72
CA THR A 21 1.99 8.40 -24.07
C THR A 21 0.48 8.22 -23.99
N THR A 22 0.04 7.38 -23.05
CA THR A 22 -1.38 7.02 -22.93
C THR A 22 -2.19 8.03 -22.13
N ASP A 23 -1.58 8.66 -21.11
CA ASP A 23 -2.17 9.73 -20.31
C ASP A 23 -1.25 10.97 -20.25
N PRO A 24 -1.14 11.73 -21.35
CA PRO A 24 -0.26 12.90 -21.42
C PRO A 24 -0.67 14.01 -20.43
N ASN A 25 -1.93 14.02 -20.00
CA ASN A 25 -2.47 15.00 -19.06
C ASN A 25 -2.34 14.58 -17.58
N SER A 26 -1.80 13.39 -17.30
CA SER A 26 -1.69 12.83 -15.94
C SER A 26 -3.04 12.79 -15.19
N THR A 27 -4.12 12.49 -15.91
CA THR A 27 -5.49 12.30 -15.39
C THR A 27 -5.56 11.20 -14.32
N PHE A 28 -4.71 10.18 -14.46
CA PHE A 28 -4.57 9.04 -13.54
C PHE A 28 -3.46 9.25 -12.51
N ARG A 29 -2.82 10.43 -12.48
CA ARG A 29 -1.87 10.81 -11.41
C ARG A 29 -0.71 9.81 -11.26
N CYS A 30 -0.14 9.39 -12.37
CA CYS A 30 1.19 8.76 -12.40
C CYS A 30 2.26 9.86 -12.56
N VAL A 31 3.45 9.66 -11.98
CA VAL A 31 4.57 10.59 -12.17
C VAL A 31 4.96 10.67 -13.64
N GLN A 32 5.19 11.89 -14.12
CA GLN A 32 5.62 12.13 -15.48
C GLN A 32 7.15 12.08 -15.57
N MET A 33 7.64 11.13 -16.36
CA MET A 33 9.03 11.13 -16.81
C MET A 33 9.23 12.23 -17.87
N LEU A 34 10.25 13.07 -17.68
CA LEU A 34 10.61 14.13 -18.63
C LEU A 34 11.63 13.62 -19.66
N GLU A 35 12.69 12.99 -19.17
CA GLU A 35 13.75 12.40 -20.00
C GLU A 35 14.53 11.35 -19.20
N TRP A 36 15.40 10.60 -19.88
CA TRP A 36 16.38 9.75 -19.24
C TRP A 36 17.70 9.83 -20.01
N PHE A 37 18.82 9.69 -19.31
CA PHE A 37 20.16 9.72 -19.90
C PHE A 37 21.13 8.83 -19.12
N GLU A 38 22.31 8.55 -19.69
CA GLU A 38 23.39 7.84 -19.01
C GLU A 38 24.53 8.80 -18.68
N HIS A 39 24.93 8.86 -17.41
CA HIS A 39 26.02 9.71 -16.93
C HIS A 39 27.02 8.88 -16.14
N HIS A 40 28.28 8.83 -16.59
CA HIS A 40 29.35 8.02 -15.98
C HIS A 40 28.97 6.54 -15.70
N GLY A 41 28.18 5.93 -16.59
CA GLY A 41 27.72 4.56 -16.40
C GLY A 41 26.52 4.41 -15.45
N HIS A 42 25.87 5.50 -15.07
CA HIS A 42 24.63 5.50 -14.29
C HIS A 42 23.46 5.92 -15.17
N ILE A 43 22.38 5.13 -15.17
CA ILE A 43 21.12 5.52 -15.79
C ILE A 43 20.46 6.54 -14.85
N CYS A 44 20.20 7.72 -15.37
CA CYS A 44 19.51 8.81 -14.68
C CYS A 44 18.15 9.02 -15.34
N ILE A 45 17.09 9.05 -14.54
CA ILE A 45 15.72 9.30 -14.99
C ILE A 45 15.29 10.63 -14.38
N VAL A 46 14.81 11.54 -15.22
CA VAL A 46 14.37 12.88 -14.82
C VAL A 46 12.86 12.89 -14.74
N PHE A 47 12.34 13.36 -13.60
CA PHE A 47 10.91 13.44 -13.31
C PHE A 47 10.50 14.88 -13.02
N GLU A 48 9.20 15.15 -13.10
CA GLU A 48 8.62 16.33 -12.44
C GLU A 48 8.96 16.34 -10.94
N LEU A 49 9.24 17.52 -10.40
CA LEU A 49 9.57 17.68 -8.98
C LEU A 49 8.29 17.62 -8.14
N LEU A 50 8.22 16.65 -7.23
CA LEU A 50 7.09 16.44 -6.32
C LEU A 50 7.43 16.79 -4.88
N GLY A 51 6.42 16.86 -4.01
CA GLY A 51 6.60 17.10 -2.58
C GLY A 51 7.15 15.89 -1.81
N LEU A 52 6.97 15.92 -0.49
CA LEU A 52 7.39 14.82 0.38
C LEU A 52 6.61 13.52 0.09
N SER A 53 7.21 12.38 0.41
CA SER A 53 6.46 11.13 0.44
C SER A 53 5.43 11.16 1.57
N THR A 54 4.34 10.39 1.45
CA THR A 54 3.33 10.32 2.52
C THR A 54 3.92 9.80 3.83
N TYR A 55 4.91 8.92 3.72
CA TYR A 55 5.64 8.38 4.86
C TYR A 55 6.55 9.42 5.51
N ASP A 56 7.33 10.16 4.72
CA ASP A 56 8.20 11.22 5.25
C ASP A 56 7.38 12.33 5.88
N PHE A 57 6.20 12.64 5.33
CA PHE A 57 5.27 13.57 5.96
C PHE A 57 4.81 13.07 7.34
N ILE A 58 4.34 11.83 7.44
CA ILE A 58 3.93 11.23 8.73
C ILE A 58 5.10 11.26 9.72
N LYS A 59 6.30 10.91 9.27
CA LYS A 59 7.53 10.89 10.08
C LYS A 59 7.89 12.29 10.59
N GLU A 60 7.87 13.31 9.73
CA GLU A 60 8.13 14.70 10.13
C GLU A 60 7.03 15.28 11.02
N ASN A 61 5.80 14.76 10.90
CA ASN A 61 4.68 15.09 11.78
C ASN A 61 4.67 14.25 13.08
N GLY A 62 5.78 13.58 13.41
CA GLY A 62 5.91 12.81 14.66
C GLY A 62 5.05 11.55 14.72
N PHE A 63 4.81 10.92 13.56
CA PHE A 63 3.95 9.75 13.39
C PHE A 63 2.47 9.99 13.74
N LEU A 64 2.01 11.24 13.58
CA LEU A 64 0.58 11.55 13.67
C LEU A 64 -0.15 11.10 12.39
N PRO A 65 -1.35 10.51 12.53
CA PRO A 65 -2.16 10.08 11.39
C PRO A 65 -2.72 11.27 10.60
N PHE A 66 -3.19 10.98 9.39
CA PHE A 66 -3.94 11.95 8.59
C PHE A 66 -5.39 12.08 9.07
N ARG A 67 -5.97 13.26 8.84
CA ARG A 67 -7.41 13.45 9.00
C ARG A 67 -8.21 12.60 8.02
N LEU A 68 -9.38 12.12 8.44
CA LEU A 68 -10.19 11.20 7.64
C LEU A 68 -10.63 11.78 6.28
N ASP A 69 -10.88 13.08 6.21
CA ASP A 69 -11.22 13.78 4.96
C ASP A 69 -10.06 13.79 3.96
N HIS A 70 -8.82 13.92 4.45
CA HIS A 70 -7.62 13.77 3.62
C HIS A 70 -7.42 12.32 3.20
N ILE A 71 -7.58 11.36 4.13
CA ILE A 71 -7.49 9.92 3.82
C ILE A 71 -8.48 9.56 2.71
N ARG A 72 -9.71 10.07 2.75
CA ARG A 72 -10.72 9.83 1.72
C ARG A 72 -10.27 10.30 0.34
N LYS A 73 -9.77 11.54 0.24
CA LYS A 73 -9.29 12.11 -1.02
C LYS A 73 -8.08 11.33 -1.55
N MET A 74 -7.10 11.06 -0.69
CA MET A 74 -5.92 10.28 -1.04
C MET A 74 -6.34 8.87 -1.49
N ALA A 75 -7.07 8.12 -0.68
CA ALA A 75 -7.57 6.78 -1.00
C ALA A 75 -8.25 6.70 -2.37
N TYR A 76 -9.09 7.68 -2.71
CA TYR A 76 -9.73 7.74 -4.02
C TYR A 76 -8.74 7.95 -5.17
N GLN A 77 -7.79 8.88 -5.02
CA GLN A 77 -6.76 9.14 -6.02
C GLN A 77 -5.84 7.93 -6.24
N ILE A 78 -5.49 7.22 -5.15
CA ILE A 78 -4.69 5.99 -5.18
C ILE A 78 -5.43 4.91 -5.94
N CYS A 79 -6.67 4.64 -5.53
CA CYS A 79 -7.50 3.63 -6.18
C CYS A 79 -7.70 3.97 -7.66
N LYS A 80 -7.92 5.25 -8.01
CA LYS A 80 -8.09 5.68 -9.40
C LYS A 80 -6.81 5.52 -10.22
N SER A 81 -5.66 5.86 -9.64
CA SER A 81 -4.34 5.74 -10.28
C SER A 81 -3.99 4.28 -10.56
N VAL A 82 -4.08 3.43 -9.54
CA VAL A 82 -3.76 1.99 -9.65
C VAL A 82 -4.81 1.22 -10.45
N ASN A 83 -6.08 1.66 -10.44
CA ASN A 83 -7.13 1.09 -11.30
C ASN A 83 -7.01 1.54 -12.75
N CYS A 84 -6.15 2.51 -13.09
CA CYS A 84 -5.99 2.85 -14.49
C CYS A 84 -5.56 1.57 -15.23
N ASN A 85 -6.28 1.26 -16.30
CA ASN A 85 -6.21 0.01 -17.05
C ASN A 85 -4.86 -0.15 -17.79
N PHE A 86 -3.84 0.58 -17.35
CA PHE A 86 -2.50 0.72 -17.90
C PHE A 86 -1.44 0.20 -16.93
N ILE A 87 -1.76 0.11 -15.63
CA ILE A 87 -0.91 -0.53 -14.62
C ILE A 87 -1.48 -1.92 -14.37
N HIS A 88 -1.08 -2.86 -15.20
CA HIS A 88 -1.30 -4.28 -14.93
C HIS A 88 -0.21 -4.70 -13.93
N SER A 89 -0.60 -4.86 -12.66
CA SER A 89 0.23 -5.34 -11.54
C SER A 89 1.55 -4.58 -11.28
N THR A 90 1.55 -3.66 -10.32
CA THR A 90 2.79 -3.00 -9.85
C THR A 90 3.43 -3.77 -8.69
N LYS A 91 4.60 -4.39 -8.89
CA LYS A 91 5.28 -5.13 -7.79
C LYS A 91 5.68 -4.24 -6.60
N TYR A 92 5.70 -2.90 -6.76
CA TYR A 92 5.77 -1.91 -5.69
C TYR A 92 4.86 -0.73 -6.02
N ILE A 93 3.95 -0.38 -5.12
CA ILE A 93 3.30 0.94 -5.11
C ILE A 93 4.03 1.75 -4.06
N LYS A 94 4.79 2.75 -4.51
CA LYS A 94 5.39 3.75 -3.62
C LYS A 94 4.71 5.08 -3.90
N MET A 95 4.24 5.72 -2.84
CA MET A 95 3.30 6.84 -2.96
C MET A 95 3.93 8.15 -2.53
N TYR A 96 3.81 9.17 -3.37
CA TYR A 96 4.38 10.49 -3.12
C TYR A 96 3.27 11.54 -3.10
N ILE A 97 3.35 12.48 -2.16
CA ILE A 97 2.39 13.59 -2.06
C ILE A 97 2.76 14.65 -3.10
N LEU A 98 1.75 15.12 -3.83
CA LEU A 98 1.85 16.23 -4.77
C LEU A 98 1.53 17.57 -4.14
N THR A 99 2.10 17.91 -2.99
CA THR A 99 2.14 19.34 -2.67
C THR A 99 3.20 19.70 -1.66
N TYR A 100 3.92 20.77 -1.97
CA TYR A 100 4.83 21.53 -1.11
C TYR A 100 4.08 22.49 -0.14
N ALA A 101 2.75 22.45 -0.06
CA ALA A 101 1.97 23.44 0.70
C ALA A 101 1.56 22.90 2.08
N PHE A 102 2.32 23.29 3.10
CA PHE A 102 2.02 23.01 4.51
C PHE A 102 1.35 24.21 5.17
N LEU A 103 0.31 23.97 5.98
CA LEU A 103 -0.15 24.91 6.99
C LEU A 103 0.34 24.35 8.34
N THR A 104 1.32 25.01 8.94
CA THR A 104 1.66 24.75 10.34
C THR A 104 0.56 25.37 11.20
N ILE A 105 -0.31 24.54 11.78
CA ILE A 105 -1.25 25.01 12.79
C ILE A 105 -0.53 24.84 14.14
N ILE A 106 -0.02 25.94 14.68
CA ILE A 106 0.52 25.98 16.04
C ILE A 106 -0.67 25.98 16.99
N TYR A 107 -0.90 24.87 17.70
CA TYR A 107 -1.84 24.85 18.82
C TYR A 107 -1.10 25.29 20.10
N ASP A 108 -1.67 26.29 20.74
CA ASP A 108 -1.10 27.03 21.85
C ASP A 108 -0.69 26.16 23.07
N PHE A 109 0.44 26.55 23.68
CA PHE A 109 1.13 26.21 24.94
C PHE A 109 1.10 24.79 25.58
N GLN A 110 0.34 23.79 25.11
CA GLN A 110 0.34 22.43 25.72
C GLN A 110 0.15 21.24 24.77
N LYS A 111 0.08 21.44 23.44
CA LYS A 111 -0.07 20.36 22.47
C LYS A 111 1.00 20.47 21.38
N ARG A 112 1.55 19.33 20.96
CA ARG A 112 2.63 19.22 19.96
C ARG A 112 2.25 19.97 18.67
N ASP A 113 3.25 20.52 17.98
CA ASP A 113 3.07 21.11 16.65
C ASP A 113 2.50 20.05 15.70
N GLU A 114 1.26 20.25 15.23
CA GLU A 114 0.59 19.36 14.28
C GLU A 114 0.57 20.01 12.90
N ARG A 115 1.18 19.34 11.93
CA ARG A 115 1.20 19.78 10.53
C ARG A 115 -0.07 19.27 9.84
N THR A 116 -0.85 20.20 9.27
CA THR A 116 -2.00 19.85 8.45
C THR A 116 -1.67 20.12 6.98
N LEU A 117 -1.94 19.14 6.12
CA LEU A 117 -1.84 19.31 4.67
C LEU A 117 -2.85 20.35 4.18
N ILE A 118 -2.41 21.31 3.37
CA ILE A 118 -3.33 22.24 2.68
C ILE A 118 -4.02 21.53 1.52
N ASN A 119 -3.25 20.79 0.73
CA ASN A 119 -3.75 20.00 -0.39
C ASN A 119 -3.29 18.54 -0.25
N PRO A 120 -4.23 17.57 -0.13
CA PRO A 120 -3.92 16.16 -0.05
C PRO A 120 -3.84 15.47 -1.43
N ASP A 121 -3.57 16.21 -2.50
CA ASP A 121 -3.32 15.63 -3.82
C ASP A 121 -2.03 14.80 -3.83
N ILE A 122 -2.06 13.67 -4.54
CA ILE A 122 -0.95 12.71 -4.61
C ILE A 122 -0.66 12.26 -6.05
N LYS A 123 0.53 11.70 -6.27
CA LYS A 123 0.91 10.93 -7.48
C LYS A 123 1.55 9.61 -7.07
N VAL A 124 1.33 8.58 -7.89
CA VAL A 124 1.97 7.28 -7.73
C VAL A 124 3.29 7.28 -8.50
N VAL A 125 4.33 6.73 -7.89
CA VAL A 125 5.68 6.67 -8.47
C VAL A 125 6.32 5.30 -8.21
N ASP A 126 7.56 5.12 -8.68
CA ASP A 126 8.39 3.91 -8.49
C ASP A 126 7.80 2.73 -9.27
N PHE A 127 7.89 2.85 -10.59
CA PHE A 127 7.40 1.85 -11.56
C PHE A 127 8.48 0.84 -11.94
N GLY A 128 9.66 0.90 -11.30
CA GLY A 128 10.80 0.00 -11.59
C GLY A 128 10.58 -1.45 -11.21
N SER A 129 9.42 -1.81 -10.69
CA SER A 129 8.99 -3.20 -10.65
C SER A 129 7.54 -3.38 -11.09
N ALA A 130 6.98 -2.48 -11.89
CA ALA A 130 5.77 -2.82 -12.64
C ALA A 130 6.02 -4.07 -13.50
N THR A 131 5.02 -4.93 -13.69
CA THR A 131 5.21 -6.19 -14.42
C THR A 131 3.95 -6.54 -15.17
N TYR A 132 4.08 -6.64 -16.49
CA TYR A 132 2.97 -7.00 -17.35
C TYR A 132 2.53 -8.45 -17.12
N ASP A 133 1.27 -8.76 -17.43
CA ASP A 133 0.69 -10.09 -17.22
C ASP A 133 1.41 -11.20 -18.02
N ASP A 134 2.02 -10.82 -19.15
CA ASP A 134 2.80 -11.71 -20.04
C ASP A 134 4.27 -11.88 -19.61
N GLU A 135 4.72 -11.14 -18.60
CA GLU A 135 6.08 -11.22 -18.07
C GLU A 135 6.26 -12.28 -16.97
N HIS A 136 7.51 -12.66 -16.72
CA HIS A 136 7.83 -13.60 -15.65
C HIS A 136 7.53 -13.00 -14.26
N HIS A 137 6.60 -13.62 -13.55
CA HIS A 137 6.21 -13.24 -12.20
C HIS A 137 7.24 -13.74 -11.17
N SER A 138 8.05 -12.81 -10.65
CA SER A 138 9.03 -13.11 -9.60
C SER A 138 8.35 -13.64 -8.34
N THR A 139 8.94 -14.63 -7.68
CA THR A 139 8.33 -15.28 -6.50
C THR A 139 8.31 -14.43 -5.23
N LEU A 140 9.03 -13.31 -5.19
CA LEU A 140 9.10 -12.42 -4.02
C LEU A 140 8.98 -10.96 -4.50
N VAL A 141 7.87 -10.32 -4.15
CA VAL A 141 7.54 -8.94 -4.53
C VAL A 141 6.98 -8.16 -3.34
N SER A 142 6.86 -6.84 -3.47
CA SER A 142 6.40 -5.90 -2.44
C SER A 142 7.32 -5.76 -1.22
N THR A 143 7.32 -4.58 -0.61
CA THR A 143 7.95 -4.37 0.69
C THR A 143 7.21 -5.18 1.74
N ARG A 144 7.95 -5.83 2.64
CA ARG A 144 7.44 -6.89 3.53
C ARG A 144 6.15 -6.51 4.26
N HIS A 145 6.03 -5.28 4.78
CA HIS A 145 4.88 -4.83 5.58
C HIS A 145 3.57 -4.68 4.77
N TYR A 146 3.65 -4.58 3.45
CA TYR A 146 2.49 -4.41 2.55
C TYR A 146 2.25 -5.67 1.70
N ARG A 147 3.03 -6.73 1.93
CA ARG A 147 3.01 -7.94 1.10
C ARG A 147 1.74 -8.75 1.35
N ALA A 148 1.03 -9.06 0.28
CA ALA A 148 -0.17 -9.87 0.30
C ALA A 148 0.11 -11.35 0.70
N PRO A 149 -0.86 -12.05 1.31
CA PRO A 149 -0.71 -13.42 1.79
C PRO A 149 -0.36 -14.41 0.66
N GLU A 150 -0.95 -14.27 -0.53
CA GLU A 150 -0.66 -15.10 -1.69
C GLU A 150 0.80 -15.01 -2.17
N VAL A 151 1.43 -13.84 -1.98
CA VAL A 151 2.86 -13.64 -2.27
C VAL A 151 3.73 -14.34 -1.21
N ILE A 152 3.40 -14.20 0.08
CA ILE A 152 4.14 -14.87 1.17
C ILE A 152 4.06 -16.40 1.01
N LEU A 153 2.87 -16.89 0.62
CA LEU A 153 2.59 -18.30 0.41
C LEU A 153 3.04 -18.82 -0.97
N ALA A 154 3.59 -17.96 -1.84
CA ALA A 154 4.02 -18.31 -3.19
C ALA A 154 2.94 -19.06 -4.00
N LEU A 155 1.69 -18.57 -3.95
CA LEU A 155 0.53 -19.13 -4.65
C LEU A 155 0.33 -18.56 -6.05
N GLY A 156 1.24 -17.68 -6.50
CA GLY A 156 1.02 -16.78 -7.63
C GLY A 156 0.37 -15.48 -7.17
N TRP A 157 0.67 -14.40 -7.88
CA TRP A 157 0.14 -13.08 -7.60
C TRP A 157 -0.13 -12.37 -8.93
N SER A 158 -1.04 -11.41 -8.90
CA SER A 158 -1.42 -10.55 -10.02
C SER A 158 -2.04 -9.27 -9.42
N GLN A 159 -2.93 -8.56 -10.13
CA GLN A 159 -3.45 -7.26 -9.70
C GLN A 159 -4.05 -7.21 -8.27
N PRO A 160 -4.68 -8.27 -7.73
CA PRO A 160 -5.21 -8.24 -6.36
C PRO A 160 -4.18 -7.94 -5.26
N CYS A 161 -2.88 -8.21 -5.47
CA CYS A 161 -1.87 -7.92 -4.44
C CYS A 161 -1.70 -6.41 -4.17
N ASP A 162 -2.01 -5.59 -5.17
CA ASP A 162 -1.96 -4.14 -5.08
C ASP A 162 -3.11 -3.61 -4.21
N VAL A 163 -4.28 -4.24 -4.32
CA VAL A 163 -5.44 -3.94 -3.46
C VAL A 163 -5.10 -4.20 -1.99
N TRP A 164 -4.43 -5.31 -1.69
CA TRP A 164 -3.97 -5.60 -0.33
C TRP A 164 -3.00 -4.54 0.18
N SER A 165 -2.03 -4.16 -0.65
CA SER A 165 -1.04 -3.13 -0.33
C SER A 165 -1.72 -1.79 0.00
N ILE A 166 -2.73 -1.40 -0.79
CA ILE A 166 -3.55 -0.20 -0.53
C ILE A 166 -4.27 -0.32 0.81
N GLY A 167 -4.88 -1.47 1.11
CA GLY A 167 -5.52 -1.71 2.42
C GLY A 167 -4.57 -1.47 3.59
N CYS A 168 -3.34 -1.97 3.52
CA CYS A 168 -2.30 -1.71 4.53
C CYS A 168 -1.93 -0.23 4.63
N ILE A 169 -1.78 0.46 3.48
CA ILE A 169 -1.45 1.89 3.44
C ILE A 169 -2.56 2.74 4.09
N LEU A 170 -3.83 2.43 3.84
CA LEU A 170 -4.94 3.16 4.43
C LEU A 170 -5.00 3.02 5.95
N ILE A 171 -4.67 1.84 6.48
CA ILE A 171 -4.51 1.65 7.93
C ILE A 171 -3.36 2.52 8.47
N GLU A 172 -2.23 2.55 7.77
CA GLU A 172 -1.09 3.36 8.18
C GLU A 172 -1.40 4.85 8.19
N TYR A 173 -2.18 5.34 7.23
CA TYR A 173 -2.64 6.73 7.22
C TYR A 173 -3.61 7.03 8.36
N TYR A 174 -4.43 6.05 8.73
CA TYR A 174 -5.41 6.17 9.79
C TYR A 174 -4.79 6.12 11.20
N LEU A 175 -3.72 5.35 11.39
CA LEU A 175 -3.07 5.14 12.69
C LEU A 175 -1.75 5.90 12.87
N GLY A 176 -1.08 6.28 11.78
CA GLY A 176 0.27 6.86 11.77
C GLY A 176 1.39 5.83 11.85
N PHE A 177 1.08 4.53 11.89
CA PHE A 177 2.06 3.44 11.93
C PHE A 177 1.54 2.17 11.24
N THR A 178 2.45 1.30 10.81
CA THR A 178 2.12 0.02 10.17
C THR A 178 1.60 -1.02 11.17
N VAL A 179 0.57 -1.77 10.80
CA VAL A 179 0.02 -2.88 11.60
C VAL A 179 0.81 -4.19 11.47
N PHE A 180 1.73 -4.26 10.51
CA PHE A 180 2.59 -5.43 10.29
C PHE A 180 4.09 -5.09 10.44
N PRO A 181 4.54 -4.61 11.62
CA PRO A 181 5.93 -4.21 11.85
C PRO A 181 6.83 -5.43 12.09
N THR A 182 7.14 -6.17 11.03
CA THR A 182 7.92 -7.41 11.14
C THR A 182 8.95 -7.58 10.04
N HIS A 183 10.04 -8.27 10.37
CA HIS A 183 11.08 -8.69 9.44
C HIS A 183 11.06 -10.20 9.15
N ASP A 184 10.11 -10.95 9.71
CA ASP A 184 9.95 -12.39 9.49
C ASP A 184 8.65 -12.73 8.76
N SER A 185 8.65 -13.79 7.95
CA SER A 185 7.49 -14.16 7.15
C SER A 185 6.46 -14.95 7.94
N LYS A 186 6.89 -15.79 8.88
CA LYS A 186 6.00 -16.58 9.74
C LYS A 186 5.34 -15.67 10.77
N GLU A 187 6.10 -14.75 11.36
CA GLU A 187 5.57 -13.70 12.24
C GLU A 187 4.54 -12.82 11.50
N HIS A 188 4.79 -12.45 10.25
CA HIS A 188 3.82 -11.68 9.46
C HIS A 188 2.50 -12.45 9.30
N LEU A 189 2.53 -13.75 8.99
CA LEU A 189 1.32 -14.57 8.92
C LEU A 189 0.59 -14.66 10.27
N ALA A 190 1.33 -14.74 11.38
CA ALA A 190 0.73 -14.74 12.72
C ALA A 190 0.05 -13.40 13.05
N MET A 191 0.68 -12.28 12.68
CA MET A 191 0.06 -10.96 12.81
C MET A 191 -1.21 -10.84 11.96
N MET A 192 -1.17 -11.35 10.72
CA MET A 192 -2.36 -11.40 9.87
C MET A 192 -3.48 -12.20 10.54
N GLU A 193 -3.20 -13.42 11.02
CA GLU A 193 -4.22 -14.26 11.66
C GLU A 193 -4.83 -13.61 12.90
N ARG A 194 -4.05 -12.84 13.64
CA ARG A 194 -4.52 -12.11 14.83
C ARG A 194 -5.41 -10.91 14.48
N ILE A 195 -5.15 -10.23 13.37
CA ILE A 195 -5.88 -9.02 12.95
C ILE A 195 -7.13 -9.36 12.14
N LEU A 196 -7.03 -10.32 11.21
CA LEU A 196 -8.05 -10.62 10.21
C LEU A 196 -8.75 -11.97 10.45
N GLY A 197 -8.21 -12.81 11.33
CA GLY A 197 -8.71 -14.17 11.57
C GLY A 197 -7.93 -15.24 10.78
N PRO A 198 -8.28 -16.52 10.91
CA PRO A 198 -7.47 -17.62 10.40
C PRO A 198 -7.36 -17.62 8.87
N LEU A 199 -6.19 -18.04 8.35
CA LEU A 199 -5.97 -18.19 6.91
C LEU A 199 -6.91 -19.23 6.28
N PRO A 200 -7.42 -19.00 5.05
CA PRO A 200 -8.26 -19.98 4.37
C PRO A 200 -7.53 -21.30 4.15
N LYS A 201 -8.14 -22.43 4.57
CA LYS A 201 -7.55 -23.77 4.47
C LYS A 201 -7.08 -24.12 3.06
N HIS A 202 -7.82 -23.71 2.03
CA HIS A 202 -7.46 -23.99 0.65
C HIS A 202 -6.14 -23.31 0.21
N MET A 203 -5.80 -22.14 0.78
CA MET A 203 -4.52 -21.46 0.53
C MET A 203 -3.37 -22.18 1.24
N ILE A 204 -3.60 -22.60 2.49
CA ILE A 204 -2.65 -23.40 3.27
C ILE A 204 -2.35 -24.72 2.55
N GLN A 205 -3.38 -25.37 2.00
CA GLN A 205 -3.25 -26.64 1.29
C GLN A 205 -2.56 -26.50 -0.07
N LYS A 206 -2.66 -25.35 -0.75
CA LYS A 206 -2.00 -25.12 -2.05
C LYS A 206 -0.55 -24.61 -1.92
N THR A 207 -0.16 -24.08 -0.77
CA THR A 207 1.17 -23.45 -0.64
C THR A 207 2.33 -24.44 -0.74
N ARG A 208 3.41 -24.01 -1.40
CA ARG A 208 4.70 -24.72 -1.39
C ARG A 208 5.48 -24.46 -0.10
N LYS A 209 5.09 -23.47 0.71
CA LYS A 209 5.78 -23.05 1.94
C LYS A 209 5.31 -23.85 3.17
N ARG A 210 5.37 -25.18 3.09
CA ARG A 210 4.92 -26.10 4.15
C ARG A 210 5.58 -25.85 5.51
N LYS A 211 6.80 -25.33 5.53
CA LYS A 211 7.55 -24.98 6.75
C LYS A 211 6.86 -23.98 7.69
N TYR A 212 5.83 -23.27 7.21
CA TYR A 212 5.06 -22.34 8.05
C TYR A 212 3.87 -23.01 8.74
N PHE A 213 3.50 -24.24 8.37
CA PHE A 213 2.27 -24.86 8.79
C PHE A 213 2.49 -26.26 9.37
N HIS A 214 1.70 -26.61 10.37
CA HIS A 214 1.62 -27.93 10.98
C HIS A 214 0.14 -28.29 11.15
N HIS A 215 -0.29 -29.44 10.61
CA HIS A 215 -1.70 -29.87 10.61
C HIS A 215 -2.70 -28.83 10.08
N ASP A 216 -2.41 -28.21 8.93
CA ASP A 216 -3.23 -27.16 8.31
C ASP A 216 -3.48 -25.92 9.20
N ARG A 217 -2.65 -25.71 10.22
CA ARG A 217 -2.61 -24.50 11.05
C ARG A 217 -1.23 -23.88 11.01
N LEU A 218 -1.14 -22.58 11.27
CA LEU A 218 0.15 -21.90 11.36
C LEU A 218 0.96 -22.51 12.51
N ASP A 219 2.19 -22.93 12.20
CA ASP A 219 3.14 -23.45 13.18
C ASP A 219 3.76 -22.29 13.95
N TRP A 220 2.99 -21.76 14.90
CA TRP A 220 3.31 -20.56 15.69
C TRP A 220 3.07 -20.80 17.17
N ASP A 221 4.10 -20.56 17.99
CA ASP A 221 4.00 -20.61 19.44
C ASP A 221 3.66 -19.22 20.01
N GLU A 222 2.42 -19.06 20.51
CA GLU A 222 1.93 -17.83 21.12
C GLU A 222 2.67 -17.46 22.43
N HIS A 223 3.26 -18.44 23.11
CA HIS A 223 3.96 -18.22 24.38
C HIS A 223 5.44 -17.83 24.21
N SER A 224 5.97 -17.99 23.00
CA SER A 224 7.31 -17.54 22.63
C SER A 224 7.48 -16.02 22.81
N SER A 225 8.73 -15.53 22.78
CA SER A 225 9.00 -14.08 22.82
C SER A 225 8.32 -13.35 21.65
N ALA A 226 8.38 -13.92 20.45
CA ALA A 226 7.73 -13.40 19.25
C ALA A 226 6.19 -13.51 19.35
N GLY A 227 5.67 -14.62 19.87
CA GLY A 227 4.23 -14.81 20.10
C GLY A 227 3.63 -13.78 21.06
N ARG A 228 4.33 -13.47 22.16
CA ARG A 228 3.96 -12.41 23.09
C ARG A 228 4.05 -11.01 22.47
N TYR A 229 5.01 -10.77 21.58
CA TYR A 229 5.13 -9.53 20.83
C TYR A 229 3.91 -9.31 19.90
N VAL A 230 3.57 -10.32 19.09
CA VAL A 230 2.40 -10.30 18.20
C VAL A 230 1.12 -10.11 19.01
N SER A 231 0.94 -10.87 20.09
CA SER A 231 -0.27 -10.80 20.92
C SER A 231 -0.50 -9.43 21.58
N ARG A 232 0.58 -8.70 21.90
CA ARG A 232 0.50 -7.35 22.49
C ARG A 232 0.28 -6.26 21.46
N ARG A 233 0.80 -6.43 20.24
CA ARG A 233 0.76 -5.40 19.18
C ARG A 233 -0.43 -5.56 18.25
N CYS A 234 -0.91 -6.77 18.05
CA CYS A 234 -1.98 -7.10 17.11
C CYS A 234 -3.28 -7.40 17.85
N LYS A 235 -4.35 -6.79 17.37
CA LYS A 235 -5.73 -6.98 17.81
C LYS A 235 -6.65 -7.04 16.58
N PRO A 236 -7.88 -7.54 16.69
CA PRO A 236 -8.81 -7.58 15.56
C PRO A 236 -8.94 -6.23 14.85
N LEU A 237 -9.05 -6.24 13.52
CA LEU A 237 -9.00 -5.05 12.67
C LEU A 237 -9.90 -3.90 13.16
N LYS A 238 -11.16 -4.19 13.49
CA LYS A 238 -12.14 -3.18 13.94
C LYS A 238 -11.79 -2.54 15.29
N GLU A 239 -10.98 -3.20 16.12
CA GLU A 239 -10.53 -2.62 17.39
C GLU A 239 -9.48 -1.52 17.22
N PHE A 240 -8.93 -1.34 16.01
CA PHE A 240 -8.08 -0.19 15.68
C PHE A 240 -8.87 1.09 15.39
N MET A 241 -10.20 1.03 15.28
CA MET A 241 -11.04 2.21 15.08
C MET A 241 -10.92 3.18 16.27
N LEU A 242 -10.65 4.44 15.98
CA LEU A 242 -10.57 5.53 16.96
C LEU A 242 -11.94 6.17 17.25
N SER A 243 -12.91 5.99 16.35
CA SER A 243 -14.30 6.44 16.51
C SER A 243 -15.26 5.41 15.92
N GLN A 244 -16.49 5.37 16.43
CA GLN A 244 -17.60 4.55 15.93
C GLN A 244 -18.52 5.34 14.98
N ASP A 245 -18.07 6.50 14.51
CA ASP A 245 -18.83 7.27 13.52
C ASP A 245 -18.94 6.50 12.19
N VAL A 246 -20.04 6.70 11.49
CA VAL A 246 -20.37 6.00 10.22
C VAL A 246 -19.25 6.15 9.18
N GLU A 247 -18.58 7.29 9.12
CA GLU A 247 -17.47 7.52 8.18
C GLU A 247 -16.25 6.62 8.49
N HIS A 248 -15.97 6.38 9.77
CA HIS A 248 -14.90 5.49 10.21
C HIS A 248 -15.26 4.03 9.95
N GLU A 249 -16.50 3.64 10.21
CA GLU A 249 -17.01 2.31 9.86
C GLU A 249 -16.90 2.05 8.36
N CYS A 250 -17.26 3.03 7.51
CA CYS A 250 -17.15 2.92 6.05
C CYS A 250 -15.70 2.75 5.58
N LEU A 251 -14.73 3.42 6.22
CA LEU A 251 -13.32 3.23 5.93
C LEU A 251 -12.88 1.81 6.30
N PHE A 252 -13.20 1.35 7.51
CA PHE A 252 -12.80 0.03 7.98
C PHE A 252 -13.48 -1.11 7.22
N ASP A 253 -14.71 -0.91 6.76
CA ASP A 253 -15.40 -1.82 5.85
C ASP A 253 -14.69 -1.93 4.49
N LEU A 254 -14.26 -0.79 3.92
CA LEU A 254 -13.44 -0.80 2.69
C LEU A 254 -12.11 -1.54 2.91
N ILE A 255 -11.40 -1.22 3.99
CA ILE A 255 -10.12 -1.85 4.35
C ILE A 255 -10.31 -3.35 4.56
N GLN A 256 -11.38 -3.78 5.24
CA GLN A 256 -11.66 -5.20 5.45
C GLN A 256 -11.86 -5.93 4.11
N LYS A 257 -12.58 -5.33 3.15
CA LYS A 257 -12.75 -5.89 1.80
C LYS A 257 -11.43 -5.93 1.01
N MET A 258 -10.54 -4.95 1.22
CA MET A 258 -9.20 -4.92 0.61
C MET A 258 -8.24 -5.95 1.21
N LEU A 259 -8.39 -6.25 2.51
CA LEU A 259 -7.59 -7.22 3.25
C LEU A 259 -8.23 -8.62 3.27
N GLU A 260 -9.06 -8.95 2.28
CA GLU A 260 -9.53 -10.31 2.07
C GLU A 260 -8.36 -11.22 1.67
N TYR A 261 -8.24 -12.36 2.34
CA TYR A 261 -7.14 -13.29 2.13
C TYR A 261 -7.13 -13.90 0.74
N ASP A 262 -8.30 -14.36 0.28
CA ASP A 262 -8.43 -15.00 -1.02
C ASP A 262 -8.41 -13.92 -2.11
N PRO A 263 -7.35 -13.84 -2.96
CA PRO A 263 -7.24 -12.81 -3.97
C PRO A 263 -8.38 -12.87 -5.00
N ALA A 264 -9.06 -14.01 -5.16
CA ALA A 264 -10.21 -14.14 -6.05
C ALA A 264 -11.51 -13.56 -5.45
N LYS A 265 -11.56 -13.35 -4.14
CA LYS A 265 -12.70 -12.74 -3.42
C LYS A 265 -12.43 -11.31 -2.99
N ARG A 266 -11.17 -10.89 -3.04
CA ARG A 266 -10.75 -9.53 -2.71
C ARG A 266 -11.41 -8.53 -3.64
N ILE A 267 -11.87 -7.42 -3.06
CA ILE A 267 -12.54 -6.35 -3.82
C ILE A 267 -11.62 -5.84 -4.94
N THR A 268 -12.18 -5.59 -6.12
CA THR A 268 -11.41 -4.95 -7.20
C THR A 268 -11.36 -3.44 -6.98
N LEU A 269 -10.35 -2.75 -7.50
CA LEU A 269 -10.31 -1.29 -7.39
C LEU A 269 -11.49 -0.60 -8.08
N LYS A 270 -12.02 -1.20 -9.15
CA LYS A 270 -13.24 -0.75 -9.84
C LYS A 270 -14.47 -0.78 -8.92
N GLU A 271 -14.57 -1.79 -8.06
CA GLU A 271 -15.62 -1.88 -7.03
C GLU A 271 -15.32 -0.95 -5.85
N ALA A 272 -14.05 -0.87 -5.42
CA ALA A 272 -13.61 0.01 -4.34
C ALA A 272 -13.93 1.47 -4.64
N LEU A 273 -13.72 1.96 -5.87
CA LEU A 273 -14.07 3.33 -6.29
C LEU A 273 -15.58 3.63 -6.18
N LYS A 274 -16.43 2.61 -6.13
CA LYS A 274 -17.89 2.73 -5.94
C LYS A 274 -18.31 2.57 -4.47
N HIS A 275 -17.38 2.35 -3.56
CA HIS A 275 -17.67 2.10 -2.15
C HIS A 275 -18.32 3.32 -1.47
N PRO A 276 -19.24 3.13 -0.49
CA PRO A 276 -19.91 4.22 0.22
C PRO A 276 -18.96 5.22 0.89
N PHE A 277 -17.77 4.79 1.27
CA PHE A 277 -16.72 5.65 1.82
C PHE A 277 -16.38 6.86 0.92
N PHE A 278 -16.53 6.72 -0.41
CA PHE A 278 -16.24 7.76 -1.38
C PHE A 278 -17.45 8.61 -1.79
N ASP A 279 -18.66 8.33 -1.30
CA ASP A 279 -19.87 9.04 -1.74
C ASP A 279 -19.87 10.53 -1.38
N LEU A 280 -19.20 10.90 -0.28
CA LEU A 280 -18.98 12.30 0.11
C LEU A 280 -18.17 13.09 -0.93
N LEU A 281 -17.23 12.44 -1.63
CA LEU A 281 -16.45 13.09 -2.69
C LEU A 281 -17.32 13.41 -3.92
N LYS A 282 -18.29 12.56 -4.21
CA LYS A 282 -19.20 12.74 -5.35
C LYS A 282 -20.21 13.85 -5.12
N LYS A 283 -20.56 14.14 -3.86
CA LYS A 283 -21.46 15.24 -3.49
C LYS A 283 -20.80 16.63 -3.56
N THR A 284 -19.47 16.68 -3.64
CA THR A 284 -18.70 17.93 -3.67
C THR A 284 -18.20 18.26 -5.09
N LEU A 285 -18.51 17.41 -6.07
CA LEU A 285 -18.35 17.65 -7.51
C LEU A 285 -19.69 18.09 -8.10
#